data_AF-A0A3M8DEN9-F1
#
_entry.id   AF-A0A3M8DEN9-F1
#
_cell.length_a   1.000
_cell.length_b   1.000
_cell.length_c   1.000
_cell.angle_alpha   90.00
_cell.angle_beta   90.00
_cell.angle_gamma   90.00
#
_symmetry.space_group_name_H-M   'P 1'
#
loop_
_entity.id
_entity.type
_entity.pdbx_description
1 polymer ?
#
loop_
_entity_poly.entity_id
_entity_poly.type
_entity_poly.pdbx_seq_one_letter_code
_entity_poly.pdbx_strand_id
1 'polypeptide(L)'
;MEEHLARYYELKEMQKQVEEELGNLRSKLMESCKNTDSLEEGAYKLTISYQDRRDYSDERLFHSLPDPSLWRLMSRADSGKINSLLKLGVIHEGVLSGTYELKKVPVLRVQKR
;
A
#
# COMPACT_ATOMS: atom_id res chain seq x y z
N MET A 1 -1.34 -8.36 35.37
CA MET A 1 -1.75 -8.82 34.02
C MET A 1 -2.88 -7.99 33.47
N GLU A 2 -3.98 -7.83 34.22
CA GLU A 2 -5.11 -6.97 33.84
C GLU A 2 -4.69 -5.53 33.51
N GLU A 3 -3.85 -4.90 34.33
CA GLU A 3 -3.32 -3.56 34.07
C GLU A 3 -2.55 -3.46 32.74
N HIS A 4 -1.74 -4.47 32.40
CA HIS A 4 -1.03 -4.51 31.12
C HIS A 4 -1.97 -4.70 29.93
N LEU A 5 -3.02 -5.52 30.08
CA LEU A 5 -4.04 -5.71 29.04
C LEU A 5 -4.85 -4.42 28.82
N ALA A 6 -5.25 -3.75 29.90
CA ALA A 6 -5.94 -2.46 29.84
C ALA A 6 -5.06 -1.41 29.14
N ARG A 7 -3.79 -1.29 29.55
CA ARG A 7 -2.86 -0.34 28.92
C ARG A 7 -2.63 -0.64 27.44
N TYR A 8 -2.50 -1.92 27.08
CA TYR A 8 -2.37 -2.32 25.68
C TYR A 8 -3.60 -1.93 24.86
N TYR A 9 -4.80 -2.18 25.39
CA TYR A 9 -6.05 -1.81 24.72
C TYR A 9 -6.17 -0.29 24.52
N GLU A 10 -5.86 0.51 25.55
CA GLU A 10 -5.83 1.97 25.45
C GLU A 10 -4.86 2.45 24.36
N LEU A 11 -3.65 1.88 24.31
CA LEU A 11 -2.67 2.21 23.28
C LEU A 11 -3.16 1.86 21.88
N LYS A 12 -3.89 0.75 21.71
CA LYS A 12 -4.51 0.38 20.44
C LYS A 12 -5.63 1.34 20.02
N GLU A 13 -6.46 1.79 20.97
CA GLU A 13 -7.48 2.80 20.68
C GLU A 13 -6.88 4.15 20.31
N MET A 14 -5.86 4.60 21.05
CA MET A 14 -5.12 5.82 20.69
C MET A 14 -4.43 5.70 19.33
N GLN A 15 -3.81 4.54 19.04
CA GLN A 15 -3.22 4.28 17.73
C GLN A 15 -4.26 4.44 16.62
N LYS A 16 -5.46 3.86 16.79
CA LYS A 16 -6.55 3.97 15.81
C LYS A 16 -6.97 5.42 15.59
N GLN A 17 -7.14 6.20 16.66
CA GLN A 17 -7.50 7.62 16.57
C GLN A 17 -6.43 8.43 15.82
N VAL A 18 -5.15 8.20 16.12
CA VAL A 18 -4.03 8.86 15.44
C VAL A 18 -3.98 8.47 13.96
N GLU A 19 -4.21 7.20 13.63
CA GLU A 19 -4.25 6.73 12.24
C GLU A 19 -5.41 7.37 11.45
N GLU A 20 -6.59 7.50 12.06
CA GLU A 20 -7.74 8.21 11.48
C GLU A 20 -7.44 9.70 11.25
N GLU A 21 -6.86 10.39 12.24
CA GLU A 21 -6.49 11.79 12.13
C GLU A 21 -5.43 12.03 11.05
N LEU A 22 -4.37 11.20 11.02
CA LEU A 22 -3.34 11.25 9.98
C LEU A 22 -3.92 10.98 8.59
N GLY A 23 -4.86 10.04 8.47
CA GLY A 23 -5.57 9.75 7.22
C GLY A 23 -6.36 10.96 6.72
N ASN A 24 -7.11 11.60 7.61
CA ASN A 24 -7.87 12.82 7.31
C ASN A 24 -6.95 13.98 6.90
N LEU A 25 -5.85 14.20 7.62
CA LEU A 25 -4.86 15.21 7.28
C LEU A 25 -4.20 14.95 5.93
N ARG A 26 -3.84 13.69 5.64
CA ARG A 26 -3.27 13.30 4.36
C ARG A 26 -4.21 13.66 3.21
N SER A 27 -5.51 13.36 3.32
CA SER A 27 -6.50 13.70 2.29
C SER A 27 -6.58 15.21 2.06
N LYS A 28 -6.63 16.01 3.12
CA LYS A 28 -6.66 17.48 3.04
C LYS A 28 -5.39 18.06 2.39
N LEU A 29 -4.22 17.54 2.76
CA LEU A 29 -2.94 17.97 2.20
C LEU A 29 -2.83 17.61 0.71
N MET A 30 -3.26 16.41 0.33
CA MET A 30 -3.32 15.98 -1.07
C MET A 30 -4.26 16.87 -1.90
N GLU A 31 -5.41 17.28 -1.35
CA GLU A 31 -6.32 18.20 -2.03
C GLU A 31 -5.71 19.59 -2.21
N SER A 32 -4.96 20.07 -1.21
CA SER A 32 -4.30 21.37 -1.24
C SER A 32 -3.12 21.40 -2.23
N CYS A 33 -2.47 20.25 -2.44
CA CYS A 33 -1.31 20.09 -3.33
C CYS A 33 -1.68 19.60 -4.74
N LYS A 34 -2.95 19.69 -5.17
CA LYS A 34 -3.41 19.18 -6.48
C LYS A 34 -2.58 19.64 -7.70
N ASN A 35 -1.88 20.78 -7.59
CA ASN A 35 -1.12 21.38 -8.67
C ASN A 35 0.41 21.38 -8.45
N THR A 36 0.91 20.77 -7.38
CA THR A 36 2.32 20.87 -6.97
C THR A 36 2.82 19.61 -6.26
N ASP A 37 4.01 19.14 -6.65
CA ASP A 37 4.64 17.96 -6.06
C ASP A 37 5.45 18.25 -4.78
N SER A 38 5.66 19.51 -4.41
CA SER A 38 6.38 19.90 -3.19
C SER A 38 5.94 21.25 -2.65
N LEU A 39 5.68 21.33 -1.35
CA LEU A 39 5.31 22.56 -0.64
C LEU A 39 6.23 22.77 0.56
N GLU A 40 6.60 24.02 0.84
CA GLU A 40 7.40 24.38 2.01
C GLU A 40 6.67 25.44 2.81
N GLU A 41 6.42 25.16 4.09
CA GLU A 41 5.67 26.00 5.01
C GLU A 41 6.40 26.04 6.37
N GLY A 42 7.00 27.19 6.68
CA GLY A 42 7.82 27.37 7.88
C GLY A 42 8.96 26.35 8.00
N ALA A 43 8.96 25.56 9.08
CA ALA A 43 9.97 24.54 9.35
C ALA A 43 9.67 23.19 8.68
N TYR A 44 8.62 23.09 7.86
CA TYR A 44 8.17 21.82 7.29
C TYR A 44 8.26 21.82 5.77
N LYS A 45 8.67 20.68 5.22
CA LYS A 45 8.65 20.39 3.79
C LYS A 45 7.74 19.20 3.53
N LEU A 46 6.77 19.39 2.65
CA LEU A 46 5.92 18.36 2.10
C LEU A 46 6.40 18.00 0.69
N THR A 47 6.48 16.71 0.39
CA THR A 47 6.80 16.20 -0.95
C THR A 47 5.82 15.08 -1.30
N ILE A 48 5.28 15.13 -2.51
CA ILE A 48 4.44 14.10 -3.11
C ILE A 48 5.27 13.45 -4.22
N SER A 49 5.56 12.16 -4.06
CA SER A 49 6.12 11.35 -5.13
C SER A 49 5.08 10.35 -5.62
N TYR A 50 5.19 9.89 -6.86
CA TYR A 50 4.29 8.86 -7.40
C TYR A 50 5.04 7.55 -7.48
N GLN A 51 4.46 6.51 -6.88
CA GLN A 51 4.95 5.15 -7.00
C GLN A 51 4.03 4.35 -7.91
N ASP A 52 4.63 3.58 -8.81
CA ASP A 52 3.90 2.65 -9.64
C ASP A 52 3.50 1.43 -8.81
N ARG A 53 2.20 1.29 -8.59
CA ARG A 53 1.61 0.11 -7.96
C ARG A 53 1.00 -0.77 -9.05
N ARG A 54 1.41 -2.03 -9.08
CA ARG A 54 0.78 -3.05 -9.92
C ARG A 54 -0.58 -3.40 -9.35
N ASP A 55 -1.63 -3.08 -10.11
CA ASP A 55 -3.00 -3.48 -9.83
C ASP A 55 -3.34 -4.69 -10.68
N TYR A 56 -3.37 -5.86 -10.05
CA TYR A 56 -3.50 -7.15 -10.72
C TYR A 56 -4.98 -7.47 -11.00
N SER A 57 -5.26 -7.98 -12.19
CA SER A 57 -6.57 -8.52 -12.54
C SER A 57 -6.64 -10.00 -12.15
N ASP A 58 -7.65 -10.37 -11.37
CA ASP A 58 -7.87 -11.75 -10.94
C ASP A 58 -7.96 -12.70 -12.14
N GLU A 59 -8.78 -12.33 -13.13
CA GLU A 59 -8.99 -13.11 -14.35
C GLU A 59 -7.69 -13.28 -15.16
N ARG A 60 -7.01 -12.17 -15.48
CA ARG A 60 -5.77 -12.23 -16.28
C ARG A 60 -4.68 -13.00 -15.56
N LEU A 61 -4.55 -12.81 -14.25
CA LEU A 61 -3.56 -13.52 -13.45
C LEU A 61 -3.87 -15.02 -13.39
N PHE A 62 -5.13 -15.40 -13.14
CA PHE A 62 -5.55 -16.80 -13.13
C PHE A 62 -5.18 -17.52 -14.43
N HIS A 63 -5.46 -16.91 -15.58
CA HIS A 63 -5.14 -17.48 -16.89
C HIS A 63 -3.64 -17.52 -17.23
N SER A 64 -2.82 -16.74 -16.54
CA SER A 64 -1.37 -16.67 -16.80
C SER A 64 -0.56 -17.59 -15.91
N LEU A 65 -1.16 -18.15 -14.86
CA LEU A 65 -0.47 -19.05 -13.94
C LEU A 65 -0.08 -20.37 -14.64
N PRO A 66 1.11 -20.92 -14.34
CA PRO A 66 1.57 -22.19 -14.92
C PRO A 66 0.79 -23.41 -14.40
N ASP A 67 0.23 -23.31 -13.18
CA ASP A 67 -0.61 -24.33 -12.56
C ASP A 67 -1.86 -23.67 -11.94
N PRO A 68 -3.08 -24.04 -12.38
CA PRO A 68 -4.34 -23.54 -11.81
C PRO A 68 -4.48 -23.79 -10.30
N SER A 69 -3.80 -24.80 -9.74
CA SER A 69 -3.85 -25.09 -8.30
C SER A 69 -3.27 -23.95 -7.44
N LEU A 70 -2.33 -23.18 -7.97
CA LEU A 70 -1.73 -22.02 -7.30
C LEU A 70 -2.74 -20.93 -6.99
N TRP A 71 -3.78 -20.80 -7.84
CA TRP A 71 -4.87 -19.87 -7.59
C TRP A 71 -5.61 -20.17 -6.30
N ARG A 72 -5.73 -21.44 -5.90
CA ARG A 72 -6.41 -21.84 -4.66
C ARG A 72 -5.69 -21.32 -3.42
N LEU A 73 -4.36 -21.21 -3.46
CA LEU A 73 -3.53 -20.66 -2.38
C LEU A 73 -3.70 -19.14 -2.26
N MET A 74 -3.87 -18.48 -3.40
CA MET A 74 -4.02 -17.03 -3.47
C MET A 74 -5.44 -16.55 -3.19
N SER A 75 -6.44 -17.24 -3.72
CA SER A 75 -7.88 -16.93 -3.70
C SER A 75 -8.28 -15.61 -4.39
N ARG A 76 -7.36 -14.65 -4.51
CA ARG A 76 -7.47 -13.36 -5.21
C ARG A 76 -6.07 -12.87 -5.57
N ALA A 77 -5.97 -11.94 -6.52
CA ALA A 77 -4.72 -11.28 -6.87
C ALA A 77 -4.29 -10.32 -5.74
N ASP A 78 -3.51 -10.83 -4.81
CA ASP A 78 -2.92 -10.09 -3.71
C ASP A 78 -1.41 -9.90 -3.94
N SER A 79 -0.95 -8.65 -3.91
CA SER A 79 0.46 -8.33 -4.17
C SER A 79 1.41 -9.00 -3.16
N GLY A 80 0.99 -9.20 -1.91
CA GLY A 80 1.79 -9.88 -0.90
C GLY A 80 1.98 -11.35 -1.23
N LYS A 81 0.91 -12.05 -1.59
CA LYS A 81 0.95 -13.47 -2.00
C LYS A 81 1.73 -13.67 -3.30
N ILE A 82 1.54 -12.80 -4.30
CA ILE A 82 2.30 -12.83 -5.57
C ILE A 82 3.79 -12.68 -5.31
N ASN A 83 4.17 -11.69 -4.48
CA ASN A 83 5.58 -11.49 -4.10
C ASN A 83 6.17 -12.70 -3.37
N SER A 84 5.40 -13.37 -2.52
CA SER A 84 5.85 -14.61 -1.88
C SER A 84 6.09 -15.73 -2.90
N LEU A 85 5.19 -15.92 -3.88
CA LEU A 85 5.36 -16.94 -4.92
C LEU A 85 6.56 -16.66 -5.83
N LEU A 86 6.80 -15.39 -6.18
CA LEU A 86 8.00 -14.95 -6.91
C LEU A 86 9.28 -15.27 -6.12
N LYS A 87 9.32 -14.91 -4.83
CA LYS A 87 10.47 -15.16 -3.96
C LYS A 87 10.78 -16.65 -3.78
N LEU A 88 9.74 -17.47 -3.77
CA LEU A 88 9.86 -18.93 -3.68
C LEU A 88 10.21 -19.58 -5.03
N GLY A 89 10.29 -18.82 -6.12
CA GLY A 89 10.58 -19.33 -7.46
C GLY A 89 9.46 -20.17 -8.07
N VAL A 90 8.24 -20.09 -7.52
CA VAL A 90 7.08 -20.85 -8.00
C VAL A 90 6.50 -20.23 -9.28
N ILE A 91 6.57 -18.91 -9.38
CA ILE A 91 6.26 -18.14 -10.59
C ILE A 91 7.42 -17.19 -10.90
N HIS A 92 7.51 -16.70 -12.14
CA HIS A 92 8.52 -15.72 -12.56
C HIS A 92 7.86 -14.44 -13.11
N GLU A 93 8.60 -13.33 -13.19
CA GLU A 93 8.06 -12.03 -13.66
C GLU A 93 7.36 -12.11 -15.02
N GLY A 94 7.82 -12.97 -15.94
CA GLY A 94 7.17 -13.17 -17.24
C GLY A 94 5.70 -13.61 -17.17
N VAL A 95 5.30 -14.34 -16.13
CA VAL A 95 3.90 -14.76 -15.89
C VAL A 95 3.01 -13.57 -15.53
N LEU A 96 3.60 -12.55 -14.91
CA LEU A 96 2.86 -11.38 -14.44
C LEU A 96 2.68 -10.33 -15.53
N SER A 97 3.47 -10.39 -16.60
CA SER A 97 3.36 -9.46 -17.73
C SER A 97 1.96 -9.51 -18.33
N GLY A 98 1.31 -8.35 -18.46
CA GLY A 98 -0.05 -8.24 -18.97
C GLY A 98 -1.16 -8.62 -17.98
N THR A 99 -0.82 -9.09 -16.77
CA THR A 99 -1.81 -9.43 -15.73
C THR A 99 -2.20 -8.24 -14.86
N TYR A 100 -1.43 -7.15 -14.93
CA TYR A 100 -1.63 -5.96 -14.12
C TYR A 100 -1.60 -4.67 -14.94
N GLU A 101 -2.18 -3.64 -14.36
CA GLU A 101 -2.02 -2.26 -14.78
C GLU A 101 -1.17 -1.49 -13.78
N LEU A 102 -0.37 -0.54 -14.27
CA LEU A 102 0.38 0.35 -13.40
C LEU A 102 -0.51 1.52 -12.98
N LYS A 103 -0.84 1.56 -11.70
CA LYS A 103 -1.50 2.71 -11.07
C LYS A 103 -0.46 3.57 -10.38
N LYS A 104 -0.40 4.85 -10.74
CA LYS A 104 0.39 5.84 -10.02
C LYS A 104 -0.28 6.17 -8.71
N VAL A 105 0.33 5.76 -7.61
CA VAL A 105 -0.15 6.05 -6.26
C VAL A 105 0.69 7.18 -5.66
N PRO A 106 0.06 8.29 -5.22
CA PRO A 106 0.78 9.36 -4.58
C PRO A 106 1.26 8.94 -3.18
N VAL A 107 2.50 9.30 -2.88
CA VAL A 107 3.19 9.07 -1.62
C VAL A 107 3.55 10.43 -1.05
N LEU A 108 2.75 10.88 -0.08
CA LEU A 108 2.98 12.09 0.68
C LEU A 108 4.01 11.83 1.79
N ARG A 109 5.04 12.68 1.85
CA ARG A 109 6.06 12.72 2.89
C ARG A 109 6.14 14.13 3.47
N VAL A 110 6.13 14.25 4.80
CA VAL A 110 6.38 15.51 5.51
C VAL A 110 7.66 15.34 6.32
N GLN A 111 8.57 16.31 6.21
CA GLN A 111 9.81 16.35 6.97
C GLN A 111 9.96 17.70 7.66
N LYS A 112 10.46 17.68 8.90
CA LYS A 112 10.92 18.88 9.57
C LYS A 112 12.33 19.21 9.08
N ARG A 113 12.58 20.48 8.78
CA ARG A 113 13.91 21.02 8.47
C ARG A 113 14.75 21.15 9.72
#